data_AF-A0A522RQC0-F1
#
_entry.id   AF-A0A522RQC0-F1
#
_cell.length_a   1.000
_cell.length_b   1.000
_cell.length_c   1.000
_cell.angle_alpha   90.00
_cell.angle_beta   90.00
_cell.angle_gamma   90.00
#
_symmetry.space_group_name_H-M   'P 1'
#
loop_
_entity.id
_entity.type
_entity.pdbx_description
1 polymer ?
#
loop_
_entity_poly.entity_id
_entity_poly.type
_entity_poly.pdbx_seq_one_letter_code
_entity_poly.pdbx_strand_id
1 'polypeptide(L)'
;MLRKSASALLALTGLLIGLGAFGHSFMGRKALDAGLTSLPLDAHTDKLIYLIWYFCGGCMLVFGVLVILGAWKAMRGERNALFAPCLVGIFYLLTGVIALAYMREPFWSVFVVLGGLALVLSAMLGIASARERAVSGHAFSRMQ
;
A
#
# COMPACT_ATOMS: atom_id res chain seq x y z
N MET A 1 -4.23 15.99 17.65
CA MET A 1 -5.11 15.81 16.45
C MET A 1 -4.36 15.20 15.28
N LEU A 2 -3.16 15.69 14.95
CA LEU A 2 -2.33 15.20 13.83
C LEU A 2 -2.21 13.67 13.72
N ARG A 3 -1.90 12.97 14.82
CA ARG A 3 -1.76 11.49 14.84
C ARG A 3 -3.03 10.77 14.39
N LYS A 4 -4.21 11.25 14.85
CA LYS A 4 -5.50 10.66 14.48
C LYS A 4 -5.79 10.90 13.00
N SER A 5 -5.61 12.14 12.53
CA SER A 5 -5.83 12.50 11.12
C SER A 5 -4.90 11.73 10.18
N ALA A 6 -3.60 11.69 10.47
CA ALA A 6 -2.62 10.96 9.65
C ALA A 6 -2.88 9.44 9.64
N SER A 7 -3.31 8.86 10.77
CA SER A 7 -3.69 7.44 10.81
C SER A 7 -4.98 7.17 10.04
N ALA A 8 -5.98 8.06 10.12
CA ALA A 8 -7.20 7.93 9.33
C ALA A 8 -6.92 8.00 7.83
N LEU A 9 -6.05 8.93 7.40
CA LEU A 9 -5.60 9.03 6.02
C LEU A 9 -4.83 7.77 5.60
N LEU A 10 -3.98 7.21 6.48
CA LEU A 10 -3.25 5.98 6.18
C LEU A 10 -4.21 4.79 6.04
N ALA A 11 -5.23 4.70 6.89
CA ALA A 11 -6.28 3.70 6.77
C ALA A 11 -7.08 3.86 5.48
N LEU A 12 -7.39 5.09 5.06
CA LEU A 12 -8.03 5.37 3.78
C LEU A 12 -7.13 4.96 2.61
N THR A 13 -5.82 5.24 2.66
CA THR A 13 -4.87 4.75 1.66
C THR A 13 -4.88 3.21 1.60
N GLY A 14 -4.87 2.53 2.74
CA GLY A 14 -4.99 1.07 2.81
C GLY A 14 -6.31 0.55 2.23
N LEU A 15 -7.42 1.24 2.48
CA LEU A 15 -8.71 0.92 1.89
C LEU A 15 -8.69 1.05 0.36
N LEU A 16 -8.13 2.13 -0.17
CA LEU A 16 -8.00 2.33 -1.63
C LEU A 16 -7.10 1.29 -2.28
N ILE A 17 -5.98 0.93 -1.62
CA ILE A 17 -5.12 -0.17 -2.03
C ILE A 17 -5.90 -1.49 -2.11
N GLY A 18 -6.67 -1.81 -1.07
CA GLY A 18 -7.48 -3.02 -1.01
C GLY A 18 -8.62 -3.02 -2.04
N LEU A 19 -9.30 -1.90 -2.25
CA LEU A 19 -10.32 -1.74 -3.29
C LEU A 19 -9.72 -1.85 -4.70
N GLY A 20 -8.46 -1.46 -4.86
CA GLY A 20 -7.68 -1.69 -6.08
C GLY A 20 -7.61 -3.16 -6.49
N ALA A 21 -7.74 -4.11 -5.56
CA ALA A 21 -7.83 -5.55 -5.86
C ALA A 21 -9.02 -5.86 -6.78
N PHE A 22 -10.16 -5.20 -6.61
CA PHE A 22 -11.33 -5.40 -7.44
C PHE A 22 -11.16 -4.75 -8.82
N GLY A 23 -10.60 -3.54 -8.84
CA GLY A 23 -10.23 -2.85 -10.07
C GLY A 23 -9.29 -3.71 -10.93
N HIS A 24 -8.23 -4.25 -10.32
CA HIS A 24 -7.30 -5.18 -10.97
C HIS A 24 -7.99 -6.47 -11.43
N SER A 25 -8.65 -7.19 -10.51
CA SER A 25 -9.12 -8.56 -10.76
C SER A 25 -10.32 -8.67 -11.68
N PHE A 26 -11.19 -7.65 -11.71
CA PHE A 26 -12.44 -7.70 -12.47
C PHE A 26 -12.49 -6.68 -13.59
N MET A 27 -12.12 -5.42 -13.34
CA MET A 27 -12.15 -4.39 -14.38
C MET A 27 -10.95 -4.55 -15.32
N GLY A 28 -9.75 -4.75 -14.76
CA GLY A 28 -8.52 -4.98 -15.50
C GLY A 28 -8.53 -6.29 -16.28
N ARG A 29 -9.31 -7.29 -15.84
CA ARG A 29 -9.51 -8.53 -16.58
C ARG A 29 -10.02 -8.29 -18.00
N LYS A 30 -10.92 -7.32 -18.23
CA LYS A 30 -11.41 -7.03 -19.58
C LYS A 30 -10.30 -6.59 -20.53
N ALA A 31 -9.36 -5.78 -20.03
CA ALA A 31 -8.20 -5.35 -20.80
C ALA A 31 -7.22 -6.50 -21.03
N LEU A 32 -7.05 -7.38 -20.03
CA LEU A 32 -6.26 -8.60 -20.16
C LEU A 32 -6.85 -9.52 -21.24
N ASP A 33 -8.14 -9.84 -21.16
CA ASP A 33 -8.85 -10.69 -22.13
C ASP A 33 -8.67 -10.12 -23.56
N ALA A 34 -8.84 -8.79 -23.72
CA ALA A 34 -8.64 -8.12 -25.00
C ALA A 34 -7.20 -8.21 -25.52
N GLY A 35 -6.20 -8.18 -24.63
CA GLY A 35 -4.78 -8.33 -24.99
C GLY A 35 -4.39 -9.77 -25.35
N LEU A 36 -5.05 -10.77 -24.75
CA LEU A 36 -4.72 -12.18 -24.94
C LEU A 36 -5.44 -12.80 -26.15
N THR A 37 -6.60 -12.26 -26.58
CA THR A 37 -7.42 -12.85 -27.64
C THR A 37 -6.71 -13.00 -29.00
N SER A 38 -5.66 -12.21 -29.26
CA SER A 38 -4.88 -12.29 -30.50
C SER A 38 -3.66 -13.22 -30.42
N LEU A 39 -3.38 -13.80 -29.25
CA LEU A 39 -2.18 -14.59 -29.02
C LEU A 39 -2.48 -16.10 -29.11
N PRO A 40 -1.64 -16.90 -29.79
CA PRO A 40 -1.79 -18.35 -29.85
C PRO A 40 -1.25 -18.98 -28.54
N LEU A 41 -2.01 -18.85 -27.46
CA LEU A 41 -1.68 -19.44 -26.16
C LEU A 41 -2.26 -20.85 -26.04
N ASP A 42 -1.48 -21.76 -25.48
CA ASP A 42 -2.00 -23.07 -25.09
C ASP A 42 -2.88 -22.96 -23.83
N ALA A 43 -3.71 -23.96 -23.60
CA ALA A 43 -4.70 -23.95 -22.51
C ALA A 43 -4.09 -23.93 -21.11
N HIS A 44 -2.85 -24.39 -20.93
CA HIS A 44 -2.18 -24.34 -19.63
C HIS A 44 -1.67 -22.92 -19.34
N THR A 45 -0.98 -22.32 -20.31
CA THR A 45 -0.45 -20.95 -20.18
C THR A 45 -1.56 -19.93 -19.95
N ASP A 46 -2.66 -20.02 -20.70
CA ASP A 46 -3.84 -19.15 -20.52
C ASP A 46 -4.36 -19.19 -19.07
N LYS A 47 -4.60 -20.40 -18.54
CA LYS A 47 -5.07 -20.59 -17.16
C LYS A 47 -4.07 -20.08 -16.12
N LEU A 48 -2.77 -20.26 -16.36
CA LEU A 48 -1.72 -19.79 -15.45
C LEU A 48 -1.70 -18.26 -15.36
N ILE A 49 -1.90 -17.55 -16.47
CA ILE A 49 -1.98 -16.09 -16.50
C ILE A 49 -3.13 -15.60 -15.61
N TYR A 50 -4.33 -16.18 -15.76
CA TYR A 50 -5.46 -15.82 -14.89
C TYR A 50 -5.22 -16.16 -13.42
N LEU A 51 -4.61 -17.30 -13.13
CA LEU A 51 -4.30 -17.68 -11.75
C LEU A 51 -3.39 -16.64 -11.08
N ILE A 52 -2.30 -16.26 -11.76
CA ILE A 52 -1.37 -15.23 -11.26
C ILE A 52 -2.07 -13.87 -11.18
N TRP A 53 -2.91 -13.53 -12.16
CA TRP A 53 -3.68 -12.28 -12.16
C TRP A 53 -4.54 -12.14 -10.90
N TYR A 54 -5.31 -13.18 -10.56
CA TYR A 54 -6.16 -13.20 -9.38
C TYR A 54 -5.36 -13.29 -8.09
N PHE A 55 -4.23 -14.01 -8.08
CA PHE A 55 -3.32 -14.04 -6.95
C PHE A 55 -2.78 -12.64 -6.63
N CYS A 56 -2.33 -11.89 -7.64
CA CYS A 56 -1.92 -10.50 -7.48
C CYS A 56 -3.03 -9.63 -6.89
N GLY A 57 -4.28 -9.80 -7.35
CA GLY A 57 -5.45 -9.15 -6.75
C GLY A 57 -5.63 -9.49 -5.28
N GLY A 58 -5.53 -10.78 -4.92
CA GLY A 58 -5.55 -11.23 -3.52
C GLY A 58 -4.44 -10.59 -2.68
N CYS A 59 -3.23 -10.48 -3.21
CA CYS A 59 -2.13 -9.79 -2.54
C CYS A 59 -2.43 -8.32 -2.28
N MET A 60 -3.02 -7.59 -3.26
CA MET A 60 -3.42 -6.20 -3.07
C MET A 60 -4.43 -6.03 -1.93
N LEU A 61 -5.39 -6.95 -1.81
CA LEU A 61 -6.35 -6.95 -0.71
C LEU A 61 -5.65 -7.14 0.65
N VAL A 62 -4.75 -8.12 0.74
CA VAL A 62 -3.95 -8.37 1.95
C VAL A 62 -3.09 -7.16 2.31
N PHE A 63 -2.44 -6.54 1.33
CA PHE A 63 -1.65 -5.32 1.54
C PHE A 63 -2.50 -4.17 2.06
N GLY A 64 -3.70 -3.96 1.50
CA GLY A 64 -4.64 -2.96 2.00
C GLY A 64 -5.02 -3.20 3.46
N VAL A 65 -5.34 -4.45 3.83
CA VAL A 65 -5.62 -4.84 5.21
C VAL A 65 -4.43 -4.58 6.12
N LEU A 66 -3.20 -4.94 5.71
CA LEU A 66 -2.00 -4.70 6.51
C LEU A 66 -1.75 -3.20 6.76
N VAL A 67 -2.01 -2.36 5.78
CA VAL A 67 -1.92 -0.89 5.93
C VAL A 67 -2.97 -0.38 6.91
N ILE A 68 -4.22 -0.83 6.81
CA ILE A 68 -5.29 -0.45 7.76
C ILE A 68 -4.95 -0.90 9.19
N LEU A 69 -4.48 -2.14 9.36
CA LEU A 69 -4.07 -2.65 10.67
C LEU A 69 -2.89 -1.85 11.23
N GLY A 70 -1.92 -1.49 10.39
CA GLY A 70 -0.80 -0.62 10.79
C GLY A 70 -1.28 0.77 11.24
N ALA A 71 -2.24 1.35 10.51
CA ALA A 71 -2.86 2.62 10.89
C ALA A 71 -3.57 2.54 12.25
N TRP A 72 -4.34 1.48 12.50
CA TRP A 72 -4.97 1.27 13.81
C TRP A 72 -3.93 1.17 14.92
N LYS A 73 -2.90 0.34 14.74
CA LYS A 73 -1.80 0.20 15.71
C LYS A 73 -1.10 1.54 15.97
N ALA A 74 -0.92 2.36 14.93
CA ALA A 74 -0.33 3.69 15.06
C ALA A 74 -1.22 4.66 15.86
N MET A 75 -2.54 4.57 15.73
CA MET A 75 -3.48 5.35 16.56
C MET A 75 -3.32 5.03 18.05
N ARG A 76 -3.09 3.74 18.37
CA ARG A 76 -2.87 3.23 19.73
C ARG A 76 -1.44 3.46 20.26
N GLY A 77 -0.53 3.97 19.44
CA GLY A 77 0.86 4.23 19.82
C GLY A 77 1.72 2.96 19.98
N GLU A 78 1.33 1.86 19.33
CA GLU A 78 2.05 0.59 19.43
C GLU A 78 3.44 0.64 18.76
N ARG A 79 4.39 -0.11 19.34
CA ARG A 79 5.71 -0.32 18.71
C ARG A 79 5.56 -1.13 17.42
N ASN A 80 6.32 -0.77 16.38
CA ASN A 80 6.33 -1.42 15.06
C ASN A 80 5.03 -1.29 14.23
N ALA A 81 4.12 -0.39 14.60
CA ALA A 81 2.88 -0.16 13.87
C ALA A 81 3.07 0.17 12.37
N LEU A 82 4.21 0.78 12.02
CA LEU A 82 4.46 1.35 10.70
C LEU A 82 5.31 0.47 9.79
N PHE A 83 5.82 -0.67 10.28
CA PHE A 83 6.69 -1.55 9.48
C PHE A 83 5.97 -2.08 8.24
N ALA A 84 4.79 -2.70 8.41
CA ALA A 84 4.03 -3.23 7.29
C ALA A 84 3.53 -2.13 6.33
N PRO A 85 2.96 -1.00 6.79
CA PRO A 85 2.63 0.12 5.91
C PRO A 85 3.81 0.64 5.09
N CYS A 86 5.00 0.78 5.69
CA CYS A 86 6.20 1.18 4.97
C CYS A 86 6.61 0.16 3.90
N LEU A 87 6.61 -1.14 4.23
CA LEU A 87 6.99 -2.18 3.29
C LEU A 87 6.05 -2.22 2.08
N VAL A 88 4.74 -2.14 2.33
CA VAL A 88 3.72 -2.03 1.27
C VAL A 88 3.92 -0.75 0.45
N GLY A 89 4.17 0.38 1.10
CA GLY A 89 4.43 1.66 0.44
C GLY A 89 5.63 1.63 -0.49
N ILE A 90 6.76 1.04 -0.05
CA ILE A 90 7.96 0.84 -0.87
C ILE A 90 7.63 -0.03 -2.08
N PHE A 91 6.97 -1.17 -1.85
CA PHE A 91 6.62 -2.10 -2.91
C PHE A 91 5.73 -1.45 -3.97
N TYR A 92 4.68 -0.73 -3.55
CA TYR A 92 3.78 0.00 -4.44
C TYR A 92 4.49 1.09 -5.23
N LEU A 93 5.32 1.88 -4.55
CA LEU A 93 6.05 2.98 -5.18
C LEU A 93 7.03 2.47 -6.24
N LEU A 94 7.85 1.48 -5.90
CA LEU A 94 8.82 0.90 -6.82
C LEU A 94 8.11 0.25 -8.02
N THR A 95 7.08 -0.56 -7.76
CA THR A 95 6.31 -1.21 -8.83
C THR A 95 5.67 -0.16 -9.75
N GLY A 96 5.05 0.87 -9.18
CA GLY A 96 4.42 1.95 -9.95
C GLY A 96 5.42 2.75 -10.80
N VAL A 97 6.58 3.08 -10.26
CA VAL A 97 7.64 3.80 -10.99
C VAL A 97 8.18 2.96 -12.14
N ILE A 98 8.50 1.69 -11.88
CA ILE A 98 9.00 0.76 -12.90
C ILE A 98 7.94 0.56 -13.99
N ALA A 99 6.68 0.33 -13.62
CA ALA A 99 5.61 0.14 -14.58
C ALA A 99 5.31 1.41 -15.40
N LEU A 100 5.35 2.60 -14.80
CA LEU A 100 5.25 3.86 -15.54
C LEU A 100 6.39 4.03 -16.54
N ALA A 101 7.63 3.73 -16.12
CA ALA A 101 8.80 3.85 -17.00
C ALA A 101 8.74 2.86 -18.17
N TYR A 102 8.26 1.64 -17.90
CA TYR A 102 8.23 0.55 -18.86
C TYR A 102 7.00 0.60 -19.79
N MET A 103 5.79 0.66 -19.22
CA MET A 103 4.53 0.62 -19.97
C MET A 103 4.12 2.00 -20.48
N ARG A 104 4.57 3.09 -19.84
CA ARG A 104 4.21 4.49 -20.16
C ARG A 104 2.71 4.81 -20.11
N GLU A 105 1.93 4.00 -19.40
CA GLU A 105 0.50 4.24 -19.22
C GLU A 105 0.23 5.01 -17.92
N PRO A 106 -0.59 6.07 -17.96
CA PRO A 106 -0.84 6.90 -16.78
C PRO A 106 -1.54 6.15 -15.64
N PHE A 107 -2.21 5.03 -15.91
CA PHE A 107 -2.84 4.19 -14.89
C PHE A 107 -1.86 3.77 -13.77
N TRP A 108 -0.61 3.47 -14.11
CA TRP A 108 0.41 3.05 -13.14
C TRP A 108 0.78 4.14 -12.13
N SER A 109 0.42 5.41 -12.38
CA SER A 109 0.59 6.51 -11.43
C SER A 109 -0.22 6.30 -10.14
N VAL A 110 -1.32 5.54 -10.18
CA VAL A 110 -2.10 5.22 -8.98
C VAL A 110 -1.24 4.49 -7.94
N PHE A 111 -0.39 3.56 -8.39
CA PHE A 111 0.53 2.83 -7.49
C PHE A 111 1.58 3.76 -6.88
N VAL A 112 2.12 4.69 -7.67
CA VAL A 112 3.06 5.71 -7.20
C VAL A 112 2.42 6.61 -6.15
N VAL A 113 1.21 7.11 -6.41
CA VAL A 113 0.48 7.99 -5.49
C VAL A 113 0.13 7.27 -4.20
N LEU A 114 -0.46 6.07 -4.27
CA LEU A 114 -0.84 5.32 -3.07
C LEU A 114 0.38 4.83 -2.28
N GLY A 115 1.42 4.36 -2.95
CA GLY A 115 2.68 3.97 -2.30
C GLY A 115 3.38 5.15 -1.65
N GLY A 116 3.47 6.28 -2.35
CA GLY A 116 4.02 7.53 -1.83
C GLY A 116 3.24 8.06 -0.63
N LEU A 117 1.91 8.07 -0.70
CA LEU A 117 1.05 8.46 0.43
C LEU A 117 1.27 7.55 1.64
N ALA A 118 1.33 6.23 1.45
CA ALA A 118 1.59 5.29 2.54
C ALA A 118 2.93 5.57 3.22
N LEU A 119 3.98 5.89 2.45
CA LEU A 119 5.30 6.23 2.98
C LEU A 119 5.33 7.57 3.70
N VAL A 120 4.77 8.62 3.10
CA VAL A 120 4.74 9.96 3.69
C VAL A 120 3.98 9.94 5.00
N LEU A 121 2.79 9.33 5.03
CA LEU A 121 1.97 9.23 6.23
C LEU A 121 2.64 8.39 7.32
N SER A 122 3.30 7.30 6.94
CA SER A 122 4.08 6.49 7.88
C SER A 122 5.28 7.27 8.45
N ALA A 123 6.02 8.00 7.63
CA ALA A 123 7.12 8.84 8.08
C ALA A 123 6.64 9.94 9.05
N MET A 124 5.55 10.64 8.70
CA MET A 124 4.94 11.65 9.58
C MET A 124 4.54 11.08 10.94
N LEU A 125 3.89 9.91 10.96
CA LEU A 125 3.50 9.22 12.20
C LEU A 125 4.73 8.76 13.01
N GLY A 126 5.77 8.27 12.33
CA GLY A 126 7.03 7.84 12.96
C GLY A 126 7.76 9.00 13.64
N ILE A 127 7.88 10.13 12.94
CA ILE A 127 8.52 11.35 13.47
C ILE A 127 7.72 11.91 14.65
N ALA A 128 6.39 11.99 14.55
CA ALA A 128 5.53 12.43 15.65
C ALA A 128 5.71 11.56 16.89
N SER A 129 5.74 10.25 16.71
CA SER A 129 5.91 9.27 17.81
C SER A 129 7.32 9.33 18.44
N ALA A 130 8.35 9.66 17.66
CA ALA A 130 9.71 9.87 18.18
C ALA A 130 9.80 11.14 19.01
N ARG A 131 9.18 12.23 18.55
CA ARG A 131 9.14 13.52 19.24
C ARG A 131 8.42 13.43 20.59
N GLU A 132 7.27 12.76 20.64
CA GLU A 132 6.53 12.53 21.90
C GLU A 132 7.40 11.79 22.93
N ARG A 133 8.13 10.75 22.51
CA ARG A 133 9.03 9.98 23.39
C ARG A 133 10.21 10.79 23.93
N ALA A 134 10.83 11.63 23.08
CA ALA A 134 11.94 12.48 23.50
C ALA A 134 11.52 13.51 24.57
N VAL A 135 10.33 14.11 24.41
CA VAL A 135 9.78 15.07 25.39
C VAL A 135 9.48 14.38 26.73
N SER A 136 8.84 13.20 26.71
CA SER A 136 8.54 12.45 27.93
C SER A 136 9.79 11.99 28.68
N GLY A 137 10.84 11.55 27.95
CA GLY A 137 12.12 11.15 28.55
C GLY A 137 12.85 12.32 29.21
N HIS A 138 12.81 13.50 28.61
CA HIS A 138 13.45 14.69 29.19
C HIS A 138 12.74 15.20 30.45
N ALA A 139 11.41 15.10 30.50
CA ALA A 139 10.63 15.47 31.69
C ALA A 139 10.95 14.55 32.88
N PHE A 140 11.11 13.25 32.63
CA PHE A 140 11.47 12.27 33.66
C PHE A 140 12.87 12.52 34.25
N SER A 141 13.84 12.88 33.41
CA SER A 141 15.22 13.20 33.85
C SER A 141 15.35 14.50 34.65
N ARG A 142 14.36 15.41 34.62
CA ARG A 142 14.37 16.65 35.42
C ARG A 142 13.70 16.50 36.79
N MET A 143 13.04 15.37 37.04
CA MET A 143 12.38 15.07 38.31
C MET A 143 13.25 14.19 39.24
N GLN A 144 14.44 13.78 38.77
CA GLN A 144 15.48 13.12 39.55
C GLN A 144 16.58 14.13 39.87
#